data_AF-A0A523BM98-F1
#
_entry.id   AF-A0A523BM98-F1
#
_cell.length_a   1.000
_cell.length_b   1.000
_cell.length_c   1.000
_cell.angle_alpha   90.00
_cell.angle_beta   90.00
_cell.angle_gamma   90.00
#
_symmetry.space_group_name_H-M   'P 1'
#
loop_
_entity.id
_entity.type
_entity.pdbx_description
1 polymer ?
#
loop_
_entity_poly.entity_id
_entity_poly.type
_entity_poly.pdbx_seq_one_letter_code
_entity_poly.pdbx_strand_id
1 'polypeptide(L)' 'SKEGVIISSDSRATVWPVSYETRKIYPIFLKVDEEYIPLAIAAGAGDASLVKQSYRICEEILTN' A
#
# COMPACT_ATOMS: atom_id res chain seq x y z
N SER A 1 15.28 15.40 15.02
CA SER A 1 15.60 13.97 15.03
C SER A 1 15.13 13.38 13.71
N LYS A 2 15.85 12.41 13.12
CA LYS A 2 15.33 11.63 11.98
C LYS A 2 14.60 10.42 12.53
N GLU A 3 13.40 10.65 13.06
CA GLU A 3 12.50 9.56 13.44
C GLU A 3 11.80 9.11 12.16
N GLY A 4 11.96 7.84 11.82
CA GLY A 4 11.39 7.24 10.62
C GLY A 4 10.86 5.86 10.96
N VAL A 5 9.80 5.46 10.26
CA VAL A 5 9.18 4.14 10.44
C VAL A 5 9.62 3.24 9.30
N ILE A 6 10.21 2.08 9.64
CA ILE A 6 10.57 1.04 8.68
C ILE A 6 9.49 -0.04 8.76
N ILE A 7 8.91 -0.37 7.61
CA ILE A 7 7.92 -1.44 7.48
C ILE A 7 8.43 -2.45 6.47
N SER A 8 8.41 -3.71 6.86
CA SER A 8 8.81 -4.85 6.03
C SER A 8 7.76 -5.94 6.11
N SER A 9 7.68 -6.74 5.05
CA SER A 9 6.72 -7.82 4.92
C SER A 9 7.30 -8.85 3.95
N ASP A 10 6.99 -10.12 4.18
CA ASP A 10 7.25 -11.17 3.19
C ASP A 10 6.33 -10.99 1.98
N SER A 11 6.72 -11.59 0.85
CA SER A 11 5.96 -11.54 -0.40
C SER A 11 4.98 -12.71 -0.56
N ARG A 12 4.94 -13.70 0.33
CA ARG A 12 4.13 -14.91 0.15
C ARG A 12 2.70 -14.73 0.66
N ALA A 13 1.70 -14.94 -0.19
CA ALA A 13 0.31 -15.12 0.21
C ALA A 13 -0.13 -16.57 -0.05
N THR A 14 -1.00 -17.10 0.81
CA THR A 14 -1.50 -18.48 0.70
C THR A 14 -3.01 -18.49 0.77
N VAL A 15 -3.65 -19.11 -0.21
CA VAL A 15 -5.10 -19.36 -0.24
C VAL A 15 -5.29 -20.83 -0.58
N TRP A 16 -5.77 -21.61 0.38
CA TRP A 16 -5.88 -23.07 0.22
C TRP A 16 -4.51 -23.69 -0.17
N PRO A 17 -4.31 -24.78 -0.94
CA PRO A 17 -2.96 -25.35 -1.09
C PRO A 17 -2.06 -24.48 -2.00
N VAL A 18 -2.54 -23.32 -2.46
CA VAL A 18 -1.83 -22.47 -3.41
C VAL A 18 -1.16 -21.32 -2.67
N SER A 19 0.14 -21.16 -2.92
CA SER A 19 0.91 -19.98 -2.50
C SER A 19 1.39 -19.21 -3.72
N TYR A 20 1.37 -17.89 -3.63
CA TYR A 20 1.79 -17.00 -4.69
C TYR A 20 2.46 -15.75 -4.12
N GLU A 21 3.16 -15.02 -4.99
CA GLU A 21 3.83 -13.79 -4.62
C GLU A 21 2.89 -12.58 -4.73
N THR A 22 2.92 -11.70 -3.73
CA THR A 22 2.14 -10.46 -3.71
C THR A 22 2.90 -9.33 -3.03
N ARG A 23 2.71 -8.11 -3.55
CA ARG A 23 3.19 -6.89 -2.89
C ARG A 23 2.22 -6.51 -1.78
N LYS A 24 2.59 -6.87 -0.54
CA LYS A 24 1.76 -6.63 0.64
C LYS A 24 1.77 -5.18 1.09
N ILE A 25 2.89 -4.48 0.96
CA ILE A 25 3.08 -3.09 1.40
C ILE A 25 2.69 -2.13 0.28
N TYR A 26 1.76 -1.22 0.58
CA TYR A 26 1.38 -0.11 -0.28
C TYR A 26 1.38 1.20 0.51
N PRO A 27 2.35 2.09 0.27
CA PRO A 27 2.38 3.39 0.91
C PRO A 27 1.32 4.32 0.31
N ILE A 28 0.65 5.07 1.16
CA ILE A 28 -0.39 6.04 0.83
C ILE A 28 0.16 7.42 1.17
N PHE A 29 0.27 8.27 0.16
CA PHE A 29 0.75 9.63 0.27
C PHE A 29 -0.37 10.63 -0.01
N LEU A 30 -0.52 11.63 0.85
CA LEU A 30 -1.38 12.77 0.59
C LEU A 30 -0.60 13.81 -0.23
N LYS A 31 -1.14 14.21 -1.38
CA LYS A 31 -0.61 15.34 -2.13
C LYS A 31 -1.19 16.64 -1.57
N VAL A 32 -0.34 17.53 -1.08
CA VAL A 32 -0.70 18.90 -0.66
C VAL A 32 0.20 19.83 -1.44
N ASP A 33 -0.40 20.71 -2.24
CA ASP A 33 0.31 21.53 -3.22
C ASP A 33 1.17 20.68 -4.18
N GLU A 34 2.50 20.82 -4.12
CA GLU A 34 3.48 20.05 -4.91
C GLU A 34 4.22 18.99 -4.07
N GLU A 35 3.86 18.81 -2.80
CA GLU A 35 4.53 17.89 -1.89
C GLU A 35 3.69 16.64 -1.58
N TYR A 36 4.37 15.51 -1.37
CA TYR A 36 3.77 14.25 -0.95
C TYR A 36 4.08 13.97 0.52
N ILE A 37 3.04 13.99 1.35
CA ILE A 37 3.12 13.73 2.78
C ILE A 37 2.75 12.26 3.04
N PRO A 38 3.60 11.46 3.71
CA PRO A 38 3.25 10.10 4.09
C PRO A 38 2.04 10.11 5.03
N LEU A 39 0.93 9.48 4.62
CA LEU A 39 -0.31 9.47 5.39
C LEU A 39 -0.54 8.13 6.08
N ALA A 40 -0.37 7.03 5.34
CA ALA A 40 -0.63 5.68 5.85
C ALA A 40 0.11 4.62 5.05
N ILE A 41 0.09 3.37 5.54
CA ILE A 41 0.54 2.20 4.80
C ILE A 41 -0.57 1.14 4.89
N ALA A 42 -1.06 0.70 3.74
CA ALA A 42 -1.91 -0.48 3.64
C ALA A 42 -1.00 -1.71 3.50
N ALA A 43 -0.96 -2.55 4.52
CA ALA A 43 -0.15 -3.76 4.58
C ALA A 43 -1.03 -5.01 4.69
N GLY A 44 -0.73 -6.03 3.89
CA GLY A 44 -1.39 -7.33 3.98
C GLY A 44 -1.80 -7.92 2.63
N ALA A 45 -2.33 -9.13 2.68
CA ALA A 45 -2.99 -9.83 1.58
C ALA A 45 -4.47 -10.06 1.93
N GLY A 46 -5.31 -10.43 0.96
CA GLY A 46 -6.77 -10.55 1.18
C GLY A 46 -7.46 -9.19 1.17
N ASP A 47 -8.31 -8.89 2.15
CA ASP A 47 -9.17 -7.68 2.20
C ASP A 47 -8.38 -6.36 2.15
N ALA A 48 -7.16 -6.34 2.71
CA ALA A 48 -6.25 -5.19 2.57
C ALA A 48 -5.93 -4.88 1.09
N SER A 49 -6.07 -5.84 0.19
CA SER A 49 -5.93 -5.64 -1.26
C SER A 49 -7.02 -4.77 -1.84
N LEU A 50 -8.24 -4.81 -1.30
CA LEU A 50 -9.33 -3.94 -1.72
C LEU A 50 -8.98 -2.48 -1.42
N VAL A 51 -8.49 -2.19 -0.22
CA VAL A 51 -8.04 -0.84 0.17
C VAL A 51 -6.93 -0.34 -0.76
N LYS A 52 -5.94 -1.19 -1.07
CA LYS A 52 -4.85 -0.86 -2.00
C LYS A 52 -5.34 -0.55 -3.41
N GLN A 53 -6.27 -1.36 -3.93
CA GLN A 53 -6.83 -1.15 -5.26
C GLN A 53 -7.71 0.10 -5.32
N SER A 54 -8.57 0.32 -4.33
CA SER A 54 -9.39 1.53 -4.24
C SER A 54 -8.51 2.78 -4.24
N TYR A 55 -7.43 2.80 -3.44
CA TYR A 55 -6.53 3.95 -3.42
C TYR A 55 -5.84 4.16 -4.77
N ARG A 56 -5.35 3.11 -5.41
CA ARG A 56 -4.72 3.20 -6.74
C ARG A 56 -5.67 3.78 -7.80
N ILE A 57 -6.94 3.35 -7.79
CA ILE A 57 -7.97 3.90 -8.68
C ILE A 57 -8.20 5.38 -8.39
N CYS A 58 -8.29 5.77 -7.12
CA CYS A 58 -8.38 7.18 -6.73
C CYS A 58 -7.18 7.98 -7.23
N GLU A 59 -5.96 7.47 -7.08
CA GLU A 59 -4.74 8.13 -7.58
C GLU A 59 -4.80 8.30 -9.11
N GLU A 60 -5.20 7.27 -9.85
CA GLU A 60 -5.31 7.32 -11.30
C GLU A 60 -6.36 8.32 -11.79
N ILE A 61 -7.46 8.49 -11.06
CA ILE A 61 -8.54 9.41 -11.44
C ILE A 61 -8.27 10.85 -11.00
N LEU A 62 -7.74 11.04 -9.79
CA LEU A 62 -7.66 12.34 -9.12
C LEU A 62 -6.29 13.01 -9.27
N THR A 63 -5.27 12.27 -9.70
CA THR A 63 -3.88 12.77 -9.80
C THR A 63 -3.33 12.76 -11.23
N ASN A 64 -4.11 12.28 -12.21
CA ASN A 64 -3.85 12.49 -13.64
C ASN A 64 -4.25 13.89 -14.08
#